data_AF-A0A6G2VME9-F1
#
_entry.id   AF-A0A6G2VME9-F1
#
_cell.length_a   1.000
_cell.length_b   1.000
_cell.length_c   1.000
_cell.angle_alpha   90.00
_cell.angle_beta   90.00
_cell.angle_gamma   90.00
#
_symmetry.space_group_name_H-M   'P 1'
#
loop_
_entity.id
_entity.type
_entity.pdbx_description
1 polymer ?
#
loop_
_entity_poly.entity_id
_entity_poly.type
_entity_poly.pdbx_seq_one_letter_code
_entity_poly.pdbx_strand_id
1 'polypeptide(L)'
;MSADQGSSKVLTPTKSEAAPKEFDALDVLDGFEGVTALEAVPSPAPEPAAEALPAMPATANIDTRTLSRSLFLRLAALDENSPERAYVRDTLIELNLPLVRYAAARFRSRNEPMEDIVQVGTIGLIKAIDRFDCERGVEFPTFAMPTVVGEIKRFFRDTSWSVRVPRRLQELRLALTKASDELSQKLDRSPTVTELAAVLGVSEEDVVDGLAVGNAYTASSLDSPAPEDDGGEGSLADRLGYEDTALEGVEYRESLKP
;
A
#
# COMPACT_ATOMS: atom_id res chain seq x y z
N MET A 1 14.89 45.46 51.92
CA MET A 1 14.29 45.82 50.62
C MET A 1 15.43 45.89 49.62
N SER A 2 15.34 45.04 48.58
CA SER A 2 16.06 44.96 47.28
C SER A 2 17.58 45.29 47.23
N ALA A 3 18.49 44.39 46.83
CA ALA A 3 18.61 43.68 45.54
C ALA A 3 18.72 44.69 44.36
N ASP A 4 19.60 44.58 43.37
CA ASP A 4 20.47 43.52 42.89
C ASP A 4 21.49 44.14 41.90
N GLN A 5 22.50 43.33 41.61
CA GLN A 5 23.52 43.29 40.56
C GLN A 5 23.09 43.84 39.17
N GLY A 6 23.95 44.10 38.19
CA GLY A 6 25.32 43.70 37.90
C GLY A 6 25.43 43.55 36.36
N SER A 7 26.52 44.06 35.80
CA SER A 7 26.85 44.09 34.36
C SER A 7 26.92 42.70 33.71
N SER A 8 26.56 42.58 32.42
CA SER A 8 27.54 42.32 31.35
C SER A 8 26.94 42.23 29.95
N LYS A 9 27.74 42.70 28.99
CA LYS A 9 27.44 42.88 27.57
C LYS A 9 27.35 41.56 26.79
N VAL A 10 26.38 41.56 25.88
CA VAL A 10 26.16 40.62 24.79
C VAL A 10 27.22 40.81 23.70
N LEU A 11 27.79 39.71 23.21
CA LEU A 11 28.61 39.65 22.01
C LEU A 11 27.87 38.76 20.99
N THR A 12 27.37 39.34 19.91
CA THR A 12 26.89 38.61 18.72
C THR A 12 28.00 38.55 17.69
N PRO A 13 28.03 37.48 16.86
CA PRO A 13 28.25 37.74 15.44
C PRO A 13 27.38 36.91 14.47
N THR A 14 26.93 37.63 13.46
CA THR A 14 26.91 37.29 12.01
C THR A 14 26.05 36.14 11.49
N LYS A 15 24.91 36.58 10.95
CA LYS A 15 24.09 35.96 9.88
C LYS A 15 24.92 35.84 8.59
N SER A 16 24.99 34.64 8.01
CA SER A 16 25.39 34.39 6.61
C SER A 16 24.15 33.89 5.87
N GLU A 17 23.72 34.65 4.88
CA GLU A 17 22.50 34.43 4.09
C GLU A 17 22.94 34.18 2.64
N ALA A 18 22.64 32.99 2.13
CA ALA A 18 22.69 32.68 0.70
C ALA A 18 21.43 31.87 0.37
N ALA A 19 20.53 32.51 -0.38
CA ALA A 19 19.27 31.96 -0.86
C ALA A 19 19.51 30.88 -1.94
N PRO A 20 18.68 29.82 -2.02
CA PRO A 20 18.66 28.94 -3.18
C PRO A 20 17.83 29.56 -4.31
N LYS A 21 18.27 29.31 -5.54
CA LYS A 21 17.66 29.76 -6.78
C LYS A 21 16.35 29.00 -7.06
N GLU A 22 15.34 29.74 -7.49
CA GLU A 22 14.06 29.25 -8.00
C GLU A 22 14.26 28.31 -9.19
N PHE A 23 13.55 27.18 -9.17
CA PHE A 23 13.37 26.31 -10.33
C PHE A 23 12.00 26.60 -10.95
N ASP A 24 12.04 26.97 -12.23
CA ASP A 24 10.90 27.33 -13.07
C ASP A 24 10.05 26.08 -13.41
N ALA A 25 8.74 26.17 -13.22
CA ALA A 25 7.84 25.03 -13.08
C ALA A 25 7.12 24.61 -14.37
N LEU A 26 7.66 24.92 -15.56
CA LEU A 26 6.89 24.83 -16.81
C LEU A 26 7.53 24.06 -17.97
N ASP A 27 8.54 23.21 -17.73
CA ASP A 27 9.21 22.48 -18.83
C ASP A 27 9.43 20.95 -18.60
N VAL A 28 8.60 20.29 -17.79
CA VAL A 28 8.76 18.84 -17.49
C VAL A 28 7.63 17.96 -18.07
N LEU A 29 7.08 18.34 -19.23
CA LEU A 29 6.03 17.56 -19.92
C LEU A 29 6.47 16.95 -21.25
N ASP A 30 7.77 16.65 -21.41
CA ASP A 30 8.22 15.80 -22.52
C ASP A 30 9.47 15.01 -22.10
N GLY A 31 9.32 13.70 -21.91
CA GLY A 31 10.45 12.82 -21.55
C GLY A 31 10.11 11.66 -20.62
N PHE A 32 9.06 10.88 -20.93
CA PHE A 32 8.86 9.55 -20.34
C PHE A 32 9.18 8.46 -21.38
N GLU A 33 10.45 8.38 -21.77
CA GLU A 33 11.04 7.19 -22.41
C GLU A 33 12.26 6.74 -21.58
N GLY A 34 12.18 5.54 -21.00
CA GLY A 34 13.23 4.90 -20.18
C GLY A 34 13.17 5.33 -18.71
N VAL A 35 13.21 4.46 -17.68
CA VAL A 35 13.88 3.16 -17.58
C VAL A 35 13.15 2.30 -16.55
N THR A 36 12.65 1.17 -17.05
CA THR A 36 12.47 -0.10 -16.36
C THR A 36 13.75 -0.56 -15.67
N ALA A 37 13.67 -1.03 -14.42
CA ALA A 37 14.26 -2.31 -13.98
C ALA A 37 14.24 -2.34 -12.45
N LEU A 38 13.25 -3.02 -11.87
CA LEU A 38 13.50 -3.90 -10.75
C LEU A 38 13.45 -5.30 -11.34
N GLU A 39 14.53 -6.04 -11.15
CA GLU A 39 14.76 -7.31 -11.82
C GLU A 39 13.69 -8.37 -11.49
N ALA A 40 13.11 -8.85 -12.58
CA ALA A 40 13.07 -10.27 -12.93
C ALA A 40 12.29 -11.22 -12.00
N VAL A 41 10.97 -11.08 -12.02
CA VAL A 41 10.13 -12.27 -12.16
C VAL A 41 10.43 -12.87 -13.55
N PRO A 42 10.71 -14.19 -13.68
CA PRO A 42 11.00 -14.78 -14.98
C PRO A 42 9.84 -14.51 -15.94
N SER A 43 10.18 -13.96 -17.11
CA SER A 43 9.24 -13.78 -18.23
C SER A 43 8.61 -15.14 -18.54
N PRO A 44 7.27 -15.28 -18.56
CA PRO A 44 6.69 -16.38 -19.31
C PRO A 44 7.07 -16.18 -20.79
N ALA A 45 7.43 -17.27 -21.44
CA ALA A 45 7.71 -17.34 -22.87
C ALA A 45 6.48 -16.89 -23.70
N PRO A 46 6.61 -16.65 -25.02
CA PRO A 46 5.61 -15.94 -25.79
C PRO A 46 4.30 -16.73 -25.84
N GLU A 47 3.18 -16.00 -25.73
CA GLU A 47 1.82 -16.51 -25.85
C GLU A 47 1.68 -17.53 -27.00
N PRO A 48 1.24 -18.77 -26.71
CA PRO A 48 0.34 -19.43 -27.62
C PRO A 48 -1.08 -18.96 -27.28
N ALA A 49 -1.71 -18.29 -28.24
CA ALA A 49 -3.16 -18.25 -28.46
C ALA A 49 -4.07 -18.33 -27.22
N ALA A 50 -4.70 -17.21 -26.86
CA ALA A 50 -6.05 -17.15 -26.31
C ALA A 50 -6.43 -18.34 -25.41
N GLU A 51 -5.73 -18.51 -24.29
CA GLU A 51 -6.11 -19.53 -23.31
C GLU A 51 -7.44 -19.12 -22.68
N ALA A 52 -8.48 -19.86 -23.09
CA ALA A 52 -9.83 -19.73 -22.58
C ALA A 52 -9.82 -19.73 -21.05
N LEU A 53 -10.51 -18.74 -20.46
CA LEU A 53 -10.86 -18.70 -19.05
C LEU A 53 -11.16 -20.12 -18.55
N PRO A 54 -10.62 -20.55 -17.39
CA PRO A 54 -10.85 -21.91 -16.90
C PRO A 54 -12.35 -22.17 -16.84
N ALA A 55 -12.81 -23.15 -17.61
CA ALA A 55 -14.20 -23.52 -17.68
C ALA A 55 -14.65 -24.01 -16.30
N MET A 56 -15.53 -23.22 -15.68
CA MET A 56 -16.38 -23.67 -14.57
C MET A 56 -17.04 -25.01 -14.94
N PRO A 57 -17.41 -25.89 -13.98
CA PRO A 57 -17.85 -27.26 -14.27
C PRO A 57 -18.91 -27.31 -15.39
N ALA A 58 -18.58 -28.06 -16.45
CA ALA A 58 -19.14 -27.88 -17.80
C ALA A 58 -20.62 -28.28 -17.98
N THR A 59 -21.20 -29.04 -17.05
CA THR A 59 -22.57 -29.57 -17.21
C THR A 59 -23.68 -28.59 -16.80
N ALA A 60 -23.36 -27.56 -16.00
CA ALA A 60 -24.27 -26.47 -15.62
C ALA A 60 -24.02 -25.15 -16.38
N ASN A 61 -22.98 -25.11 -17.21
CA ASN A 61 -22.44 -23.89 -17.82
C ASN A 61 -23.36 -23.23 -18.86
N ILE A 62 -24.14 -24.02 -19.59
CA ILE A 62 -25.05 -23.50 -20.64
C ILE A 62 -26.26 -22.84 -19.97
N ASP A 63 -26.77 -23.45 -18.90
CA ASP A 63 -27.90 -22.94 -18.14
C ASP A 63 -27.53 -21.62 -17.44
N THR A 64 -26.35 -21.54 -16.81
CA THR A 64 -25.91 -20.31 -16.13
C THR A 64 -25.65 -19.14 -17.09
N ARG A 65 -25.08 -19.41 -18.27
CA ARG A 65 -24.88 -18.37 -19.32
C ARG A 65 -26.21 -17.87 -19.86
N THR A 66 -27.13 -18.78 -20.18
CA THR A 66 -28.45 -18.46 -20.71
C THR A 66 -29.28 -17.70 -19.67
N LEU A 67 -29.23 -18.12 -18.42
CA LEU A 67 -29.86 -17.47 -17.28
C LEU A 67 -29.27 -16.09 -17.01
N SER A 68 -27.94 -15.94 -17.02
CA SER A 68 -27.30 -14.61 -16.90
C SER A 68 -27.81 -13.67 -17.99
N ARG A 69 -27.87 -14.12 -19.25
CA ARG A 69 -28.33 -13.31 -20.38
C ARG A 69 -29.79 -12.88 -20.22
N SER A 70 -30.67 -13.80 -19.81
CA SER A 70 -32.09 -13.47 -19.60
C SER A 70 -32.30 -12.50 -18.43
N LEU A 71 -31.51 -12.63 -17.36
CA LEU A 71 -31.51 -11.68 -16.25
C LEU A 71 -31.02 -10.29 -16.66
N PHE A 72 -29.96 -10.18 -17.48
CA PHE A 72 -29.51 -8.88 -18.00
C PHE A 72 -30.54 -8.19 -18.90
N LEU A 73 -31.21 -8.95 -19.78
CA LEU A 73 -32.31 -8.43 -20.59
C LEU A 73 -33.47 -7.94 -19.72
N ARG A 74 -33.82 -8.71 -18.68
CA ARG A 74 -34.85 -8.33 -17.73
C ARG A 74 -34.45 -7.08 -16.93
N LEU A 75 -33.20 -6.99 -16.50
CA LEU A 75 -32.67 -5.82 -15.78
C LEU A 75 -32.77 -4.55 -16.64
N ALA A 76 -32.46 -4.65 -17.94
CA ALA A 76 -32.53 -3.52 -18.88
C ALA A 76 -33.98 -3.04 -19.12
N ALA A 77 -34.96 -3.94 -19.08
CA ALA A 77 -36.37 -3.61 -19.32
C ALA A 77 -37.12 -3.04 -18.10
N LEU A 78 -36.56 -3.18 -16.89
CA LEU A 78 -37.20 -2.74 -15.64
C LEU A 78 -36.84 -1.28 -15.30
N ASP A 79 -37.82 -0.55 -14.76
CA ASP A 79 -37.62 0.82 -14.27
C ASP A 79 -36.59 0.88 -13.14
N GLU A 80 -35.80 1.95 -13.11
CA GLU A 80 -34.70 2.14 -12.17
C GLU A 80 -35.11 2.07 -10.69
N ASN A 81 -36.35 2.47 -10.36
CA ASN A 81 -36.87 2.48 -8.99
C ASN A 81 -37.77 1.29 -8.64
N SER A 82 -37.88 0.29 -9.53
CA SER A 82 -38.71 -0.88 -9.27
C SER A 82 -38.03 -1.85 -8.28
N PRO A 83 -38.76 -2.41 -7.30
CA PRO A 83 -38.21 -3.41 -6.38
C PRO A 83 -37.79 -4.69 -7.14
N GLU A 84 -38.45 -5.00 -8.25
CA GLU A 84 -38.09 -6.10 -9.13
C GLU A 84 -36.71 -5.92 -9.76
N ARG A 85 -36.30 -4.67 -10.08
CA ARG A 85 -34.95 -4.39 -10.61
C ARG A 85 -33.89 -4.68 -9.58
N ALA A 86 -34.12 -4.28 -8.33
CA ALA A 86 -33.21 -4.58 -7.22
C ALA A 86 -33.03 -6.09 -7.06
N TYR A 87 -34.12 -6.85 -7.03
CA TYR A 87 -34.07 -8.31 -6.92
C TYR A 87 -33.28 -8.97 -8.07
N VAL A 88 -33.51 -8.54 -9.31
CA VAL A 88 -32.77 -9.08 -10.47
C VAL A 88 -31.29 -8.72 -10.40
N ARG A 89 -30.96 -7.50 -9.97
CA ARG A 89 -29.58 -7.04 -9.77
C ARG A 89 -28.87 -7.85 -8.69
N ASP A 90 -29.52 -8.08 -7.56
CA ASP A 90 -28.97 -8.87 -6.45
C ASP A 90 -28.73 -10.32 -6.89
N THR A 91 -29.68 -10.90 -7.64
CA THR A 91 -29.53 -12.24 -8.22
C THR A 91 -28.32 -12.30 -9.17
N LEU A 92 -28.11 -11.28 -10.00
CA LEU A 92 -26.95 -11.20 -10.89
C LEU A 92 -25.64 -11.06 -10.11
N ILE A 93 -25.63 -10.32 -9.01
CA ILE A 93 -24.47 -10.20 -8.12
C ILE A 93 -24.14 -11.57 -7.54
N GLU A 94 -25.10 -12.23 -6.89
CA GLU A 94 -24.91 -13.54 -6.25
C GLU A 94 -24.39 -14.60 -7.23
N LEU A 95 -24.98 -14.66 -8.42
CA LEU A 95 -24.60 -15.60 -9.47
C LEU A 95 -23.13 -15.42 -9.91
N ASN A 96 -22.63 -14.18 -9.89
CA ASN A 96 -21.29 -13.83 -10.37
C ASN A 96 -20.27 -13.61 -9.24
N LEU A 97 -20.63 -13.76 -7.96
CA LEU A 97 -19.67 -13.73 -6.84
C LEU A 97 -18.50 -14.72 -6.99
N PRO A 98 -18.66 -15.94 -7.53
CA PRO A 98 -17.52 -16.83 -7.78
C PRO A 98 -16.43 -16.21 -8.67
N LEU A 99 -16.80 -15.35 -9.63
CA LEU A 99 -15.86 -14.64 -10.50
C LEU A 99 -14.98 -13.68 -9.69
N VAL A 100 -15.58 -12.97 -8.73
CA VAL A 100 -14.85 -12.06 -7.83
C VAL A 100 -13.89 -12.85 -6.95
N ARG A 101 -14.33 -13.97 -6.36
CA ARG A 101 -13.45 -14.84 -5.57
C ARG A 101 -12.27 -15.37 -6.38
N TYR A 102 -12.51 -15.73 -7.65
CA TYR A 102 -11.45 -16.12 -8.57
C TYR A 102 -10.45 -14.99 -8.82
N ALA A 103 -10.92 -13.76 -9.08
CA ALA A 103 -10.06 -12.60 -9.27
C ALA A 103 -9.25 -12.26 -7.99
N ALA A 104 -9.91 -12.28 -6.83
CA ALA A 104 -9.32 -12.00 -5.53
C ALA A 104 -8.25 -13.02 -5.12
N ALA A 105 -8.40 -14.29 -5.52
CA ALA A 105 -7.44 -15.35 -5.21
C ALA A 105 -6.01 -15.05 -5.71
N ARG A 106 -5.87 -14.24 -6.77
CA ARG A 106 -4.58 -13.79 -7.32
C ARG A 106 -3.84 -12.82 -6.38
N PHE A 107 -4.51 -12.30 -5.35
CA PHE A 107 -3.98 -11.32 -4.39
C PHE A 107 -3.77 -11.92 -2.98
N ARG A 108 -3.82 -13.27 -2.85
CA ARG A 108 -3.63 -13.98 -1.57
C ARG A 108 -2.31 -13.70 -0.85
N SER A 109 -1.26 -13.34 -1.58
CA SER A 109 0.07 -13.08 -1.00
C SER A 109 0.21 -11.68 -0.40
N ARG A 110 -0.89 -10.92 -0.29
CA ARG A 110 -0.91 -9.58 0.29
C ARG A 110 -1.35 -9.65 1.75
N ASN A 111 -0.92 -8.68 2.54
CA ASN A 111 -1.13 -8.63 3.99
C ASN A 111 -2.56 -8.21 4.42
N GLU A 112 -3.49 -8.11 3.47
CA GLU A 112 -4.88 -7.70 3.70
C GLU A 112 -5.79 -8.92 3.84
N PRO A 113 -6.83 -8.87 4.70
CA PRO A 113 -7.82 -9.93 4.82
C PRO A 113 -8.46 -10.26 3.46
N MET A 114 -8.59 -11.55 3.15
CA MET A 114 -9.20 -11.99 1.90
C MET A 114 -10.64 -11.49 1.74
N GLU A 115 -11.37 -11.36 2.85
CA GLU A 115 -12.75 -10.87 2.87
C GLU A 115 -12.84 -9.43 2.36
N ASP A 116 -11.91 -8.57 2.75
CA ASP A 116 -11.85 -7.17 2.30
C ASP A 116 -11.56 -7.08 0.80
N ILE A 117 -10.63 -7.90 0.31
CA ILE A 117 -10.31 -7.99 -1.13
C ILE A 117 -11.56 -8.42 -1.92
N VAL A 118 -12.29 -9.43 -1.43
CA VAL A 118 -13.54 -9.90 -2.06
C VAL A 118 -14.61 -8.82 -2.01
N GLN A 119 -14.74 -8.08 -0.91
CA GLN A 119 -15.73 -7.01 -0.77
C GLN A 119 -15.47 -5.88 -1.77
N VAL A 120 -14.22 -5.41 -1.87
CA VAL A 120 -13.83 -4.42 -2.87
C VAL A 120 -14.05 -4.94 -4.29
N GLY A 121 -13.66 -6.19 -4.56
CA GLY A 121 -13.92 -6.81 -5.85
C GLY A 121 -15.42 -6.89 -6.18
N THR A 122 -16.26 -7.07 -5.16
CA THR A 122 -17.73 -7.08 -5.29
C THR A 122 -18.25 -5.70 -5.67
N ILE A 123 -17.67 -4.61 -5.15
CA ILE A 123 -17.99 -3.24 -5.61
C ILE A 123 -17.67 -3.10 -7.11
N GLY A 124 -16.55 -3.66 -7.57
CA GLY A 124 -16.20 -3.69 -8.99
C GLY A 124 -17.18 -4.51 -9.83
N LEU A 125 -17.66 -5.64 -9.31
CA LEU A 125 -18.69 -6.45 -9.95
C LEU A 125 -20.00 -5.68 -10.09
N ILE A 126 -20.45 -5.03 -9.02
CA ILE A 126 -21.67 -4.21 -9.01
C ILE A 126 -21.58 -3.11 -10.08
N LYS A 127 -20.46 -2.37 -10.11
CA LYS A 127 -20.19 -1.35 -11.14
C LYS A 127 -20.16 -1.93 -12.55
N ALA A 128 -19.76 -3.18 -12.72
CA ALA A 128 -19.76 -3.85 -14.02
C ALA A 128 -21.19 -4.24 -14.43
N ILE A 129 -22.00 -4.78 -13.51
CA ILE A 129 -23.42 -5.11 -13.75
C ILE A 129 -24.20 -3.87 -14.19
N ASP A 130 -24.00 -2.75 -13.51
CA ASP A 130 -24.72 -1.49 -13.79
C ASP A 130 -24.41 -0.90 -15.18
N ARG A 131 -23.25 -1.25 -15.76
CA ARG A 131 -22.76 -0.70 -17.04
C ARG A 131 -22.75 -1.71 -18.17
N PHE A 132 -23.06 -2.97 -17.89
CA PHE A 132 -22.97 -4.03 -18.88
C PHE A 132 -24.16 -3.98 -19.85
N ASP A 133 -23.85 -4.18 -21.12
CA ASP A 133 -24.82 -4.18 -22.21
C ASP A 133 -24.69 -5.52 -22.97
N CYS A 134 -25.73 -6.34 -22.84
CA CYS A 134 -25.77 -7.70 -23.40
C CYS A 134 -26.00 -7.74 -24.92
N GLU A 135 -26.36 -6.62 -25.55
CA GLU A 135 -26.55 -6.51 -27.00
C GLU A 135 -25.21 -6.37 -27.74
N ARG A 136 -24.14 -5.96 -27.04
CA ARG A 136 -22.79 -5.78 -27.60
C ARG A 136 -22.07 -7.08 -27.98
N GLY A 137 -22.66 -8.24 -27.68
CA GLY A 137 -22.11 -9.54 -28.09
C GLY A 137 -20.88 -10.02 -27.32
N VAL A 138 -20.47 -9.33 -26.25
CA VAL A 138 -19.38 -9.75 -25.37
C VAL A 138 -19.90 -10.53 -24.16
N GLU A 139 -19.18 -11.56 -23.72
CA GLU A 139 -19.54 -12.27 -22.50
C GLU A 139 -19.31 -11.39 -21.26
N PHE A 140 -20.22 -11.46 -20.30
CA PHE A 140 -20.17 -10.64 -19.08
C PHE A 140 -18.86 -10.82 -18.29
N PRO A 141 -18.33 -12.04 -18.05
CA PRO A 141 -17.05 -12.20 -17.34
C PRO A 141 -15.89 -11.45 -18.00
N THR A 142 -15.83 -11.44 -19.34
CA THR A 142 -14.82 -10.73 -20.11
C THR A 142 -14.88 -9.22 -19.88
N PHE A 143 -16.09 -8.66 -19.76
CA PHE A 143 -16.30 -7.25 -19.47
C PHE A 143 -16.04 -6.89 -18.00
N ALA A 144 -16.48 -7.75 -17.07
CA ALA A 144 -16.43 -7.49 -15.64
C ALA A 144 -15.02 -7.60 -15.04
N MET A 145 -14.21 -8.56 -15.54
CA MET A 145 -12.89 -8.86 -14.98
C MET A 145 -11.95 -7.65 -14.89
N PRO A 146 -11.75 -6.82 -15.94
CA PRO A 146 -10.93 -5.61 -15.84
C PRO A 146 -11.42 -4.62 -14.77
N THR A 147 -12.73 -4.48 -14.61
CA THR A 147 -13.33 -3.58 -13.61
C THR A 147 -13.09 -4.09 -12.19
N VAL A 148 -13.35 -5.38 -11.95
CA VAL A 148 -13.12 -6.03 -10.65
C VAL A 148 -11.66 -5.93 -10.23
N VAL A 149 -10.74 -6.31 -11.13
CA VAL A 149 -9.29 -6.23 -10.87
C VAL A 149 -8.84 -4.79 -10.67
N GLY A 150 -9.42 -3.84 -11.40
CA GLY A 150 -9.14 -2.41 -11.26
C GLY A 150 -9.51 -1.87 -9.87
N GLU A 151 -10.70 -2.21 -9.35
CA GLU A 151 -11.11 -1.80 -8.01
C GLU A 151 -10.22 -2.43 -6.93
N ILE A 152 -9.87 -3.72 -7.05
CA ILE A 152 -8.96 -4.38 -6.11
C ILE A 152 -7.58 -3.71 -6.11
N LYS A 153 -7.01 -3.43 -7.29
CA LYS A 153 -5.74 -2.72 -7.41
C LYS A 153 -5.80 -1.31 -6.81
N ARG A 154 -6.91 -0.61 -7.03
CA ARG A 154 -7.13 0.71 -6.45
C ARG A 154 -7.19 0.64 -4.92
N PHE A 155 -7.87 -0.35 -4.35
CA PHE A 155 -7.88 -0.55 -2.90
C PHE A 155 -6.47 -0.73 -2.34
N PHE A 156 -5.63 -1.58 -2.95
CA PHE A 156 -4.24 -1.69 -2.51
C PHE A 156 -3.48 -0.37 -2.62
N ARG A 157 -3.69 0.40 -3.69
CA ARG A 157 -3.06 1.72 -3.83
C ARG A 157 -3.50 2.69 -2.72
N ASP A 158 -4.77 2.64 -2.34
CA ASP A 158 -5.37 3.57 -1.40
C ASP A 158 -5.16 3.12 0.08
N THR A 159 -4.88 1.83 0.34
CA THR A 159 -4.80 1.20 1.69
C THR A 159 -3.40 0.69 2.08
N SER A 160 -2.45 0.48 1.16
CA SER A 160 -1.16 -0.21 1.43
C SER A 160 -0.18 0.53 2.39
N TRP A 161 -0.65 1.53 3.12
CA TRP A 161 0.14 2.49 3.90
C TRP A 161 -0.40 2.53 5.33
N SER A 162 0.03 1.60 6.19
CA SER A 162 -0.37 1.53 7.60
C SER A 162 -0.04 2.81 8.40
N VAL A 163 0.94 3.57 7.92
CA VAL A 163 1.16 4.98 8.25
C VAL A 163 1.30 5.72 6.92
N ARG A 164 0.61 6.86 6.74
CA ARG A 164 0.69 7.68 5.52
C ARG A 164 2.07 8.33 5.39
N VAL A 165 3.05 7.55 4.97
CA VAL A 165 4.39 8.05 4.66
C VAL A 165 4.26 9.01 3.42
N PRO A 166 5.09 10.05 3.29
CA PRO A 166 5.12 10.87 2.07
C PRO A 166 5.58 10.09 0.83
N ARG A 167 5.01 10.39 -0.35
CA ARG A 167 5.35 9.73 -1.62
C ARG A 167 6.82 9.84 -2.01
N ARG A 168 7.48 10.96 -1.69
CA ARG A 168 8.93 11.14 -1.87
C ARG A 168 9.74 10.00 -1.21
N LEU A 169 9.34 9.57 -0.01
CA LEU A 169 10.02 8.52 0.72
C LEU A 169 9.76 7.11 0.14
N GLN A 170 8.63 6.91 -0.57
CA GLN A 170 8.37 5.67 -1.32
C GLN A 170 9.35 5.48 -2.46
N GLU A 171 9.44 6.51 -3.27
CA GLU A 171 10.24 6.54 -4.48
C GLU A 171 11.72 6.44 -4.09
N LEU A 172 12.12 7.11 -3.01
CA LEU A 172 13.43 6.99 -2.41
C LEU A 172 13.73 5.57 -1.92
N ARG A 173 12.80 4.90 -1.22
CA ARG A 173 12.99 3.50 -0.79
C ARG A 173 13.20 2.56 -1.98
N LEU A 174 12.40 2.71 -3.03
CA LEU A 174 12.51 1.89 -4.23
C LEU A 174 13.87 2.07 -4.90
N ALA A 175 14.33 3.31 -5.01
CA ALA A 175 15.64 3.65 -5.54
C ALA A 175 16.77 3.11 -4.65
N LEU A 176 16.63 3.18 -3.32
CA LEU A 176 17.58 2.64 -2.36
C LEU A 176 17.72 1.12 -2.46
N THR A 177 16.63 0.37 -2.61
CA THR A 177 16.70 -1.09 -2.78
C THR A 177 17.49 -1.44 -4.04
N LYS A 178 17.16 -0.80 -5.17
CA LYS A 178 17.86 -1.04 -6.44
C LYS A 178 19.34 -0.66 -6.35
N ALA A 179 19.66 0.52 -5.83
CA ALA A 179 21.03 0.98 -5.68
C ALA A 179 21.83 0.09 -4.72
N SER A 180 21.19 -0.41 -3.66
CA SER A 180 21.81 -1.33 -2.71
C SER A 180 22.19 -2.66 -3.37
N ASP A 181 21.29 -3.24 -4.18
CA ASP A 181 21.56 -4.49 -4.88
C ASP A 181 22.68 -4.32 -5.92
N GLU A 182 22.65 -3.25 -6.70
CA GLU A 182 23.67 -2.94 -7.71
C GLU A 182 25.05 -2.67 -7.08
N LEU A 183 25.12 -1.94 -5.96
CA LEU A 183 26.39 -1.70 -5.28
C LEU A 183 26.91 -2.95 -4.58
N SER A 184 26.02 -3.75 -3.99
CA SER A 184 26.41 -4.99 -3.31
C SER A 184 27.09 -5.95 -4.30
N GLN A 185 26.54 -6.08 -5.51
CA GLN A 185 27.16 -6.87 -6.58
C GLN A 185 28.53 -6.32 -7.03
N LYS A 186 28.73 -5.00 -7.04
CA LYS A 186 30.00 -4.37 -7.47
C LYS A 186 31.07 -4.39 -6.39
N LEU A 187 30.69 -4.25 -5.13
CA LEU A 187 31.59 -4.12 -3.99
C LEU A 187 31.89 -5.45 -3.31
N ASP A 188 31.12 -6.50 -3.62
CA ASP A 188 31.16 -7.82 -2.97
C ASP A 188 30.96 -7.71 -1.44
N ARG A 189 30.20 -6.68 -1.03
CA ARG A 189 29.81 -6.40 0.36
C ARG A 189 28.61 -5.45 0.39
N SER A 190 27.94 -5.38 1.53
CA SER A 190 26.88 -4.39 1.75
C SER A 190 27.40 -2.95 1.59
N PRO A 191 26.68 -2.08 0.85
CA PRO A 191 27.05 -0.67 0.71
C PRO A 191 26.77 0.13 1.97
N THR A 192 27.54 1.22 2.14
CA THR A 192 27.38 2.18 3.24
C THR A 192 26.38 3.28 2.88
N VAL A 193 25.88 4.00 3.89
CA VAL A 193 24.94 5.13 3.72
C VAL A 193 25.54 6.21 2.81
N THR A 194 26.81 6.57 3.01
CA THR A 194 27.52 7.55 2.20
C THR A 194 27.65 7.12 0.74
N GLU A 195 27.91 5.83 0.48
CA GLU A 195 28.00 5.29 -0.88
C GLU A 195 26.64 5.31 -1.59
N LEU A 196 25.55 4.98 -0.88
CA LEU A 196 24.18 5.05 -1.40
C LEU A 196 23.78 6.51 -1.69
N ALA A 197 24.09 7.43 -0.79
CA ALA A 197 23.82 8.86 -0.95
C ALA A 197 24.52 9.43 -2.19
N ALA A 198 25.80 9.08 -2.39
CA ALA A 198 26.58 9.51 -3.54
C ALA A 198 26.03 9.00 -4.88
N VAL A 199 25.56 7.75 -4.92
CA VAL A 199 25.01 7.12 -6.13
C VAL A 199 23.63 7.68 -6.49
N LEU A 200 22.81 7.96 -5.48
CA LEU A 200 21.45 8.45 -5.66
C LEU A 200 21.36 9.98 -5.73
N GLY A 201 22.43 10.70 -5.41
CA GLY A 201 22.45 12.17 -5.43
C GLY A 201 21.58 12.82 -4.34
N VAL A 202 21.39 12.13 -3.22
CA VAL A 202 20.57 12.57 -2.07
C VAL A 202 21.44 12.78 -0.84
N SER A 203 20.90 13.43 0.20
CA SER A 203 21.61 13.57 1.48
C SER A 203 21.69 12.23 2.21
N GLU A 204 22.70 12.06 3.07
CA GLU A 204 22.79 10.87 3.94
C GLU A 204 21.57 10.76 4.89
N GLU A 205 21.02 11.90 5.32
CA GLU A 205 19.79 11.97 6.11
C GLU A 205 18.59 11.39 5.36
N ASP A 206 18.40 11.78 4.09
CA ASP A 206 17.35 11.21 3.23
C ASP A 206 17.53 9.69 3.07
N VAL A 207 18.77 9.21 2.95
CA VAL A 207 19.06 7.76 2.89
C VAL A 207 18.65 7.06 4.18
N VAL A 208 18.98 7.62 5.34
CA VAL A 208 18.59 7.06 6.64
C VAL A 208 17.06 7.03 6.77
N ASP A 209 16.38 8.11 6.42
CA ASP A 209 14.92 8.17 6.43
C ASP A 209 14.29 7.14 5.48
N GLY A 210 14.81 7.03 4.25
CA GLY A 210 14.35 6.06 3.26
C GLY A 210 14.60 4.61 3.68
N LEU A 211 15.69 4.32 4.40
CA LEU A 211 15.95 3.01 4.99
C LEU A 211 15.00 2.72 6.17
N ALA A 212 14.73 3.71 7.02
CA ALA A 212 13.81 3.60 8.16
C ALA A 212 12.35 3.34 7.73
N VAL A 213 11.93 3.85 6.57
CA VAL A 213 10.60 3.58 5.98
C VAL A 213 10.37 2.09 5.70
N GLY A 214 11.42 1.32 5.43
CA GLY A 214 11.32 -0.13 5.28
C GLY A 214 10.75 -0.82 6.52
N ASN A 215 11.06 -0.29 7.71
CA ASN A 215 10.56 -0.80 9.00
C ASN A 215 9.12 -0.35 9.29
N ALA A 216 8.63 0.70 8.61
CA ALA A 216 7.23 1.15 8.73
C ALA A 216 6.25 0.34 7.87
N TYR A 217 6.75 -0.50 6.95
CA TYR A 217 5.94 -1.32 6.04
C TYR A 217 5.42 -2.61 6.72
N THR A 218 6.09 -3.06 7.78
CA THR A 218 5.69 -4.21 8.60
C THR A 218 5.86 -3.81 10.06
N ALA A 219 4.79 -3.35 10.69
CA ALA A 219 4.79 -3.20 12.15
C ALA A 219 5.01 -4.59 12.76
N SER A 220 6.12 -4.77 13.48
CA SER A 220 6.34 -6.00 14.25
C SER A 220 5.31 -6.07 15.37
N SER A 221 4.74 -7.25 15.61
CA SER A 221 3.77 -7.40 16.70
C SER A 221 4.46 -7.20 18.05
N LEU A 222 3.81 -6.45 18.94
CA LEU A 222 4.27 -6.31 20.32
C LEU A 222 4.13 -7.63 21.10
N ASP A 223 3.23 -8.51 20.67
CA ASP A 223 3.03 -9.85 21.24
C ASP A 223 4.03 -10.89 20.69
N SER A 224 4.90 -10.51 19.74
CA SER A 224 5.88 -11.45 19.19
C SER A 224 6.88 -11.89 20.27
N PRO A 225 7.25 -13.18 20.31
CA PRO A 225 8.32 -13.65 21.18
C PRO A 225 9.63 -12.94 20.80
N ALA A 226 10.41 -12.58 21.81
CA ALA A 226 11.69 -11.91 21.61
C ALA A 226 12.67 -12.79 20.80
N PRO A 227 13.55 -12.20 19.97
CA PRO A 227 14.62 -12.93 19.32
C PRO A 227 15.51 -13.63 20.36
N GLU A 228 15.89 -14.88 20.08
CA GLU A 228 16.49 -15.84 21.02
C GLU A 228 17.82 -15.38 21.67
N ASP A 229 18.45 -14.32 21.15
CA ASP A 229 19.78 -13.85 21.55
C ASP A 229 19.81 -13.11 22.90
N ASP A 230 18.64 -12.79 23.48
CA ASP A 230 18.53 -11.87 24.63
C ASP A 230 18.04 -12.52 25.93
N GLY A 231 17.90 -13.85 25.98
CA GLY A 231 17.72 -14.66 27.19
C GLY A 231 16.49 -14.38 28.08
N GLY A 232 15.66 -13.40 27.73
CA GLY A 232 14.49 -12.99 28.51
C GLY A 232 13.20 -13.59 27.97
N GLU A 233 12.51 -14.38 28.80
CA GLU A 233 11.12 -14.81 28.59
C GLU A 233 10.19 -13.59 28.57
N GLY A 234 9.37 -13.43 27.52
CA GLY A 234 8.39 -12.34 27.43
C GLY A 234 8.14 -11.85 26.00
N SER A 235 7.04 -11.12 25.83
CA SER A 235 6.70 -10.43 24.58
C SER A 235 7.50 -9.15 24.41
N LEU A 236 7.53 -8.58 23.19
CA LEU A 236 8.15 -7.27 22.95
C LEU A 236 7.48 -6.16 23.79
N ALA A 237 6.17 -6.28 24.07
CA ALA A 237 5.39 -5.37 24.90
C ALA A 237 5.87 -5.33 26.36
N ASP A 238 6.26 -6.48 26.92
CA ASP A 238 6.68 -6.58 28.33
C ASP A 238 8.01 -5.84 28.62
N ARG A 239 8.74 -5.49 27.56
CA ARG A 239 10.00 -4.73 27.64
C ARG A 239 9.80 -3.24 27.43
N LEU A 240 8.58 -2.81 27.07
CA LEU A 240 8.29 -1.40 26.86
C LEU A 240 8.19 -0.70 28.22
N GLY A 241 9.20 0.11 28.53
CA GLY A 241 9.18 0.95 29.72
C GLY A 241 8.04 1.95 29.69
N TYR A 242 7.45 2.23 30.85
CA TYR A 242 6.48 3.30 31.04
C TYR A 242 7.05 4.35 32.00
N GLU A 243 6.58 5.60 31.86
CA GLU A 243 6.88 6.64 32.84
C GLU A 243 6.13 6.34 34.14
N ASP A 244 6.88 6.04 35.20
CA ASP A 244 6.31 5.86 36.52
C ASP A 244 6.06 7.22 37.18
N THR A 245 4.84 7.73 37.02
CA THR A 245 4.37 8.97 37.66
C THR A 245 4.48 8.96 39.19
N ALA A 246 4.61 7.79 39.83
CA ALA A 246 4.85 7.71 41.27
C ALA A 246 6.26 8.19 41.66
N LEU A 247 7.24 8.14 40.73
CA LEU A 247 8.60 8.65 40.93
C LEU A 247 8.65 10.19 40.97
N GLU A 248 7.74 10.89 40.28
CA GLU A 248 7.67 12.36 40.30
C GLU A 248 7.40 12.89 41.73
N GLY A 249 6.68 12.12 42.55
CA GLY A 249 6.29 12.49 43.91
C GLY A 249 7.32 12.18 45.00
N VAL A 250 8.44 11.53 44.67
CA VAL A 250 9.39 11.00 45.67
C VAL A 250 10.11 12.14 46.39
N GLU A 251 10.56 13.16 45.66
CA GLU A 251 11.24 14.32 46.25
C GLU A 251 10.33 15.08 47.23
N TYR A 252 9.04 15.22 46.90
CA TYR A 252 8.04 15.86 47.76
C TYR A 252 7.73 15.05 49.02
N ARG A 253 7.70 13.72 48.92
CA ARG A 253 7.49 12.84 50.08
C ARG A 253 8.70 12.80 51.00
N GLU A 254 9.92 12.84 50.44
CA GLU A 254 11.16 12.86 51.22
C GLU A 254 11.32 14.16 52.01
N SER A 255 10.93 15.28 51.41
CA SER A 255 11.02 16.61 52.04
C SER A 255 9.92 16.88 53.10
N LEU A 256 8.89 16.04 53.19
CA LEU A 256 7.84 16.10 54.20
C LEU A 256 8.07 15.15 55.40
N LYS A 257 9.21 14.43 55.45
CA LYS A 257 9.54 13.58 56.60
C LYS A 257 9.89 14.44 57.83
N PRO A 258 9.32 14.13 59.02
CA PRO A 258 9.49 14.93 60.25
C PRO A 258 10.86 14.79 60.92
#